data_AF-A0A922MCI1-F1
#
_entry.id   AF-A0A922MCI1-F1
#
_cell.length_a   1.000
_cell.length_b   1.000
_cell.length_c   1.000
_cell.angle_alpha   90.00
_cell.angle_beta   90.00
_cell.angle_gamma   90.00
#
_symmetry.space_group_name_H-M   'P 1'
#
loop_
_entity.id
_entity.type
_entity.pdbx_description
1 polymer ?
#
loop_
_entity_poly.entity_id
_entity_poly.type
_entity_poly.pdbx_seq_one_letter_code
_entity_poly.pdbx_strand_id
1 'polypeptide(L)'
;MAKCGGCGQFIAAAASIRCSKCAGCYHRACVGVPATATPAPAWLCPGCKVKLPKTDNSATPVKGAAADYTETNSPPTDTPVSLNLAQEIRSFREELSALRAEILEMRQESADFRAAVRGCNERMDKVEHRVANLEQRFEARDPSSYDHLEETIADLKLQLNERDQDLLLNDIVVSGIPETKAENPAHLVKAVSLKLGIALDDRDIVNVERLGMVRRNFVTSVSQSDITERPRPRVIAVRLSRRAVRDQLIRAARVRRGLTTADLDLPGQPQRVFVNESLTRSNARLFRNTREAAQRQQFKPKLVALTTANGNTKEDNVYHNNQKVLRVAKRQDVPIYRGSKESIVTTPSVTDYYGVDGLGDTGETYSDLVPAQTESAVNALINYSKLYEGEKYPLPEFNARMDVEAYHIVVKNATPDKVTIFPFSQTKEYLTFSKDWRFNTLGKIDTEIIKEQNKYERIALENEETWQALDPATVALYLRPDLVAEYKYSKHDVYVCGDKRGIMKHDFVEKEKANVRVAYAVKAEDYQVFLLNVFGAELNDPARSKKA
;
A
#
# COMPACT_ATOMS: atom_id res chain seq x y z
N MET A 1 -7.06 -45.04 -39.58
CA MET A 1 -8.54 -45.15 -39.70
C MET A 1 -9.12 -43.75 -39.86
N ALA A 2 -10.23 -43.57 -40.58
CA ALA A 2 -10.89 -42.26 -40.70
C ALA A 2 -11.69 -41.92 -39.44
N LYS A 3 -11.89 -40.63 -39.15
CA LYS A 3 -12.79 -40.13 -38.09
C LYS A 3 -14.07 -39.54 -38.70
N CYS A 4 -15.17 -39.64 -37.96
CA CYS A 4 -16.47 -39.08 -38.32
C CYS A 4 -16.49 -37.57 -38.14
N GLY A 5 -16.74 -36.82 -39.22
CA GLY A 5 -16.90 -35.37 -39.19
C GLY A 5 -18.17 -34.87 -38.46
N GLY A 6 -18.99 -35.77 -37.92
CA GLY A 6 -20.18 -35.45 -37.11
C GLY A 6 -20.01 -35.75 -35.62
N CYS A 7 -19.32 -36.83 -35.24
CA CYS A 7 -19.17 -37.26 -33.83
C CYS A 7 -17.72 -37.50 -33.37
N GLY A 8 -16.72 -37.20 -34.20
CA GLY A 8 -15.28 -37.32 -33.87
C GLY A 8 -14.72 -38.75 -33.77
N GLN A 9 -15.58 -39.76 -33.59
CA GLN A 9 -15.17 -41.17 -33.41
C GLN A 9 -14.62 -41.81 -34.69
N PHE A 10 -13.77 -42.83 -34.55
CA PHE A 10 -13.21 -43.58 -35.67
C PHE A 10 -14.28 -44.43 -36.40
N ILE A 11 -14.18 -44.55 -37.72
CA ILE A 11 -15.11 -45.30 -38.57
C ILE A 11 -14.42 -46.51 -39.22
N ALA A 12 -15.08 -47.67 -39.21
CA ALA A 12 -14.72 -48.82 -40.04
C ALA A 12 -15.13 -48.60 -41.50
N ALA A 13 -14.25 -48.92 -42.47
CA ALA A 13 -14.36 -48.46 -43.86
C ALA A 13 -15.74 -48.73 -44.50
N ALA A 14 -16.28 -49.95 -44.35
CA ALA A 14 -17.57 -50.36 -44.94
C ALA A 14 -18.79 -49.58 -44.41
N ALA A 15 -18.73 -49.07 -43.17
CA ALA A 15 -19.83 -48.32 -42.55
C ALA A 15 -19.81 -46.82 -42.88
N SER A 16 -18.73 -46.32 -43.50
CA SER A 16 -18.54 -44.89 -43.78
C SER A 16 -19.32 -44.42 -45.02
N ILE A 17 -19.85 -43.19 -44.95
CA ILE A 17 -20.30 -42.42 -46.11
C ILE A 17 -19.34 -41.24 -46.32
N ARG A 18 -19.02 -40.93 -47.58
CA ARG A 18 -18.11 -39.84 -47.96
C ARG A 18 -18.88 -38.75 -48.69
N CYS A 19 -18.53 -37.49 -48.44
CA CYS A 19 -19.07 -36.36 -49.18
C CYS A 19 -18.46 -36.30 -50.59
N SER A 20 -19.27 -36.06 -51.61
CA SER A 20 -18.80 -35.86 -53.00
C SER A 20 -17.97 -34.58 -53.19
N LYS A 21 -18.14 -33.58 -52.32
CA LYS A 21 -17.53 -32.24 -52.41
C LYS A 21 -16.40 -31.98 -51.40
N CYS A 22 -16.13 -32.89 -50.47
CA CYS A 22 -15.00 -32.75 -49.53
C CYS A 22 -14.52 -34.11 -49.00
N ALA A 23 -13.28 -34.19 -48.50
CA ALA A 23 -12.72 -35.43 -47.95
C ALA A 23 -13.39 -35.95 -46.66
N GLY A 24 -14.47 -35.32 -46.19
CA GLY A 24 -15.18 -35.66 -44.96
C GLY A 24 -15.87 -37.03 -45.03
N CYS A 25 -15.56 -37.87 -44.03
CA CYS A 25 -16.19 -39.16 -43.81
C CYS A 25 -17.16 -39.08 -42.62
N TYR A 26 -18.29 -39.78 -42.68
CA TYR A 26 -19.33 -39.76 -41.65
C TYR A 26 -19.87 -41.18 -41.39
N HIS A 27 -20.40 -41.43 -40.19
CA HIS A 27 -21.29 -42.57 -39.95
C HIS A 27 -22.65 -42.29 -40.60
N ARG A 28 -23.26 -43.28 -41.26
CA ARG A 28 -24.62 -43.20 -41.85
C ARG A 28 -25.65 -42.61 -40.87
N ALA A 29 -25.69 -43.13 -39.64
CA ALA A 29 -26.58 -42.65 -38.58
C ALA A 29 -26.36 -41.18 -38.19
N CYS A 30 -25.11 -40.70 -38.14
CA CYS A 30 -24.78 -39.30 -37.83
C CYS A 30 -25.20 -38.30 -38.91
N VAL A 31 -25.71 -38.77 -40.05
CA VAL A 31 -26.22 -37.93 -41.16
C VAL A 31 -27.59 -38.38 -41.66
N GLY A 32 -28.33 -39.16 -40.85
CA GLY A 32 -29.72 -39.55 -41.12
C GLY A 32 -29.92 -40.57 -42.25
N VAL A 33 -28.87 -41.25 -42.71
CA VAL A 33 -28.98 -42.27 -43.78
C VAL A 33 -29.25 -43.65 -43.15
N PRO A 34 -30.32 -44.38 -43.54
CA PRO A 34 -30.58 -45.74 -43.07
C PRO A 34 -29.46 -46.72 -43.44
N ALA A 35 -29.27 -47.77 -42.63
CA ALA A 35 -28.19 -48.76 -42.85
C ALA A 35 -28.37 -49.54 -44.18
N THR A 36 -29.61 -49.78 -44.59
CA THR A 36 -30.00 -50.47 -45.83
C THR A 36 -29.99 -49.57 -47.07
N ALA A 37 -29.89 -48.25 -46.92
CA ALA A 37 -29.95 -47.31 -48.03
C ALA A 37 -28.60 -47.17 -48.74
N THR A 38 -28.62 -47.29 -50.07
CA THR A 38 -27.50 -46.94 -50.95
C THR A 38 -27.51 -45.43 -51.20
N PRO A 39 -26.56 -44.65 -50.66
CA PRO A 39 -26.55 -43.20 -50.86
C PRO A 39 -26.25 -42.85 -52.33
N ALA A 40 -26.96 -41.85 -52.86
CA ALA A 40 -26.76 -41.39 -54.23
C ALA A 40 -25.30 -40.93 -54.49
N PRO A 41 -24.73 -41.17 -55.69
CA PRO A 41 -23.31 -40.88 -55.96
C PRO A 41 -22.88 -39.41 -55.71
N ALA A 42 -23.82 -38.48 -55.84
CA ALA A 42 -23.58 -37.05 -55.62
C ALA A 42 -23.69 -36.59 -54.15
N TRP A 43 -23.94 -37.48 -53.19
CA TRP A 43 -24.31 -37.11 -51.80
C TRP A 43 -23.37 -36.11 -51.13
N LEU A 44 -23.96 -35.07 -50.53
CA LEU A 44 -23.27 -33.98 -49.85
C LEU A 44 -23.53 -34.02 -48.34
N CYS A 45 -22.47 -33.89 -47.54
CA CYS A 45 -22.64 -33.73 -46.10
C CYS A 45 -23.31 -32.37 -45.75
N PRO A 46 -23.96 -32.24 -44.58
CA PRO A 46 -24.69 -31.02 -44.21
C PRO A 46 -23.86 -29.73 -44.34
N GLY A 47 -22.59 -29.75 -43.90
CA GLY A 47 -21.68 -28.60 -44.01
C GLY A 47 -21.27 -28.22 -45.44
N CYS A 48 -21.42 -29.13 -46.41
CA CYS A 48 -21.28 -28.81 -47.84
C CYS A 48 -22.60 -28.40 -48.49
N LYS A 49 -23.73 -28.95 -48.03
CA LYS A 49 -25.09 -28.61 -48.51
C LYS A 49 -25.49 -27.17 -48.14
N VAL A 50 -25.14 -26.71 -46.93
CA VAL A 50 -25.35 -25.32 -46.47
C VAL A 50 -24.48 -24.30 -47.23
N LYS A 51 -23.38 -24.74 -47.87
CA LYS A 51 -22.48 -23.92 -48.70
C LYS A 51 -22.83 -23.95 -50.20
N LEU A 52 -24.10 -24.17 -50.53
CA LEU A 52 -24.65 -23.96 -51.88
C LEU A 52 -25.43 -22.64 -51.90
N PRO A 53 -25.48 -21.92 -53.04
CA PRO A 53 -26.35 -20.76 -53.17
C PRO A 53 -27.80 -21.15 -52.90
N LYS A 54 -28.50 -20.36 -52.07
CA LYS A 54 -29.95 -20.53 -51.86
C LYS A 54 -30.68 -19.89 -53.04
N THR A 55 -31.27 -20.72 -53.90
CA THR A 55 -32.34 -20.27 -54.81
C THR A 55 -33.63 -20.02 -54.01
N ASP A 56 -34.65 -19.42 -54.64
CA ASP A 56 -35.89 -19.07 -53.96
C ASP A 56 -36.61 -20.31 -53.36
N ASN A 57 -37.22 -20.12 -52.19
CA ASN A 57 -37.93 -21.12 -51.40
C ASN A 57 -39.27 -20.54 -50.88
N SER A 58 -39.99 -19.82 -51.75
CA SER A 58 -41.25 -19.11 -51.46
C SER A 58 -42.48 -20.00 -51.18
N ALA A 59 -42.28 -21.28 -50.86
CA ALA A 59 -43.30 -22.18 -50.33
C ALA A 59 -42.68 -23.26 -49.41
N THR A 60 -43.07 -23.31 -48.13
CA THR A 60 -42.68 -24.42 -47.23
C THR A 60 -43.67 -24.59 -46.05
N PRO A 61 -44.59 -25.57 -46.10
CA PRO A 61 -45.10 -26.19 -44.87
C PRO A 61 -44.03 -27.16 -44.33
N VAL A 62 -43.75 -27.11 -43.03
CA VAL A 62 -42.71 -27.96 -42.42
C VAL A 62 -43.14 -29.43 -42.42
N LYS A 63 -42.41 -30.28 -43.16
CA LYS A 63 -42.47 -31.74 -43.07
C LYS A 63 -41.07 -32.34 -42.98
N GLY A 64 -40.96 -33.49 -42.30
CA GLY A 64 -39.70 -34.16 -42.02
C GLY A 64 -38.99 -34.72 -43.26
N ALA A 65 -37.69 -34.98 -43.13
CA ALA A 65 -36.85 -35.44 -44.23
C ALA A 65 -37.12 -36.91 -44.61
N ALA A 66 -38.00 -37.12 -45.59
CA ALA A 66 -38.24 -38.42 -46.22
C ALA A 66 -38.61 -38.25 -47.71
N ALA A 67 -37.60 -38.09 -48.56
CA ALA A 67 -37.69 -38.15 -50.02
C ALA A 67 -36.32 -38.56 -50.59
N ASP A 68 -36.32 -39.29 -51.71
CA ASP A 68 -35.20 -39.88 -52.48
C ASP A 68 -34.91 -41.39 -52.24
N TYR A 69 -35.93 -42.23 -52.43
CA TYR A 69 -35.75 -43.59 -52.99
C TYR A 69 -37.02 -44.06 -53.72
N THR A 70 -36.89 -45.09 -54.57
CA THR A 70 -37.98 -45.72 -55.33
C THR A 70 -37.97 -47.23 -55.11
N GLU A 71 -39.14 -47.82 -54.90
CA GLU A 71 -39.33 -49.28 -54.79
C GLU A 71 -39.95 -49.85 -56.08
N THR A 72 -39.68 -51.13 -56.35
CA THR A 72 -40.23 -51.86 -57.51
C THR A 72 -40.96 -53.11 -57.04
N ASN A 73 -42.25 -53.21 -57.36
CA ASN A 73 -43.11 -54.34 -56.99
C ASN A 73 -43.02 -55.50 -57.99
N SER A 74 -43.35 -56.71 -57.52
CA SER A 74 -43.69 -57.88 -58.34
C SER A 74 -44.68 -58.76 -57.57
N PRO A 75 -45.68 -59.41 -58.22
CA PRO A 75 -46.83 -59.99 -57.53
C PRO A 75 -46.66 -61.48 -57.16
N PRO A 76 -47.29 -61.95 -56.06
CA PRO A 76 -47.51 -63.37 -55.77
C PRO A 76 -48.85 -63.91 -56.35
N THR A 77 -49.07 -65.22 -56.29
CA THR A 77 -50.26 -65.93 -56.83
C THR A 77 -51.09 -66.58 -55.72
N ASP A 78 -52.38 -66.80 -55.95
CA ASP A 78 -53.35 -67.34 -54.98
C ASP A 78 -53.08 -68.78 -54.50
N THR A 79 -53.50 -69.08 -53.25
CA THR A 79 -54.47 -70.16 -52.96
C THR A 79 -54.99 -70.07 -51.50
N PRO A 80 -56.23 -70.53 -51.18
CA PRO A 80 -56.90 -70.20 -49.91
C PRO A 80 -57.08 -71.38 -48.93
N VAL A 81 -57.27 -71.06 -47.63
CA VAL A 81 -57.82 -71.97 -46.59
C VAL A 81 -58.75 -71.15 -45.69
N SER A 82 -59.90 -71.71 -45.28
CA SER A 82 -60.88 -71.02 -44.41
C SER A 82 -61.43 -71.91 -43.31
N LEU A 83 -61.16 -71.56 -42.04
CA LEU A 83 -61.94 -71.97 -40.85
C LEU A 83 -61.54 -71.18 -39.57
N ASN A 84 -60.26 -70.81 -39.41
CA ASN A 84 -59.72 -70.09 -38.24
C ASN A 84 -60.37 -68.72 -37.95
N LEU A 85 -60.71 -67.98 -39.02
CA LEU A 85 -61.02 -66.55 -38.97
C LEU A 85 -62.14 -66.16 -37.98
N ALA A 86 -63.11 -67.06 -37.73
CA ALA A 86 -64.25 -66.81 -36.85
C ALA A 86 -63.95 -66.96 -35.34
N GLN A 87 -62.77 -67.45 -34.96
CA GLN A 87 -62.25 -67.37 -33.59
C GLN A 87 -61.32 -66.15 -33.42
N GLU A 88 -60.45 -65.90 -34.39
CA GLU A 88 -59.57 -64.71 -34.42
C GLU A 88 -60.36 -63.40 -34.32
N ILE A 89 -61.48 -63.27 -35.07
CA ILE A 89 -62.37 -62.09 -35.00
C ILE A 89 -63.03 -61.91 -33.62
N ARG A 90 -63.16 -62.97 -32.80
CA ARG A 90 -63.68 -62.86 -31.43
C ARG A 90 -62.60 -62.44 -30.44
N SER A 91 -61.43 -63.09 -30.47
CA SER A 91 -60.25 -62.66 -29.67
C SER A 91 -59.95 -61.18 -29.92
N PHE A 92 -59.88 -60.77 -31.19
CA PHE A 92 -59.62 -59.39 -31.58
C PHE A 92 -60.70 -58.39 -31.13
N ARG A 93 -61.97 -58.81 -30.99
CA ARG A 93 -63.03 -57.96 -30.41
C ARG A 93 -62.93 -57.84 -28.90
N GLU A 94 -62.51 -58.90 -28.23
CA GLU A 94 -62.30 -58.92 -26.78
C GLU A 94 -61.06 -58.06 -26.43
N GLU A 95 -59.95 -58.23 -27.15
CA GLU A 95 -58.76 -57.38 -27.11
C GLU A 95 -59.07 -55.91 -27.40
N LEU A 96 -59.85 -55.60 -28.46
CA LEU A 96 -60.29 -54.23 -28.74
C LEU A 96 -61.22 -53.65 -27.67
N SER A 97 -61.90 -54.48 -26.87
CA SER A 97 -62.72 -54.02 -25.76
C SER A 97 -61.89 -53.75 -24.50
N ALA A 98 -60.89 -54.59 -24.21
CA ALA A 98 -59.88 -54.36 -23.18
C ALA A 98 -59.06 -53.09 -23.47
N LEU A 99 -58.51 -52.95 -24.69
CA LEU A 99 -57.77 -51.76 -25.12
C LEU A 99 -58.62 -50.47 -25.02
N ARG A 100 -59.95 -50.56 -25.23
CA ARG A 100 -60.86 -49.42 -25.03
C ARG A 100 -61.06 -49.09 -23.55
N ALA A 101 -61.07 -50.08 -22.66
CA ALA A 101 -61.10 -49.86 -21.22
C ALA A 101 -59.79 -49.20 -20.74
N GLU A 102 -58.63 -49.74 -21.14
CA GLU A 102 -57.30 -49.16 -20.87
C GLU A 102 -57.18 -47.71 -21.38
N ILE A 103 -57.67 -47.42 -22.59
CA ILE A 103 -57.69 -46.04 -23.13
C ILE A 103 -58.61 -45.10 -22.33
N LEU A 104 -59.68 -45.60 -21.71
CA LEU A 104 -60.55 -44.80 -20.84
C LEU A 104 -59.91 -44.58 -19.46
N GLU A 105 -59.26 -45.61 -18.91
CA GLU A 105 -58.52 -45.54 -17.65
C GLU A 105 -57.31 -44.59 -17.76
N MET A 106 -56.47 -44.76 -18.77
CA MET A 106 -55.36 -43.84 -19.09
C MET A 106 -55.84 -42.40 -19.32
N ARG A 107 -57.06 -42.19 -19.86
CA ARG A 107 -57.66 -40.85 -20.00
C ARG A 107 -58.08 -40.26 -18.66
N GLN A 108 -58.55 -41.09 -17.73
CA GLN A 108 -58.88 -40.68 -16.36
C GLN A 108 -57.60 -40.36 -15.57
N GLU A 109 -56.59 -41.24 -15.58
CA GLU A 109 -55.25 -40.95 -15.01
C GLU A 109 -54.66 -39.66 -15.59
N SER A 110 -54.77 -39.46 -16.91
CA SER A 110 -54.35 -38.23 -17.58
C SER A 110 -55.14 -37.00 -17.14
N ALA A 111 -56.39 -37.13 -16.69
CA ALA A 111 -57.17 -36.03 -16.13
C ALA A 111 -56.74 -35.71 -14.68
N ASP A 112 -56.53 -36.74 -13.86
CA ASP A 112 -56.13 -36.62 -12.46
C ASP A 112 -54.68 -36.12 -12.33
N PHE A 113 -53.77 -36.58 -13.18
CA PHE A 113 -52.42 -36.03 -13.31
C PHE A 113 -52.46 -34.53 -13.67
N ARG A 114 -53.32 -34.12 -14.62
CA ARG A 114 -53.51 -32.69 -14.94
C ARG A 114 -54.12 -31.90 -13.79
N ALA A 115 -54.92 -32.51 -12.92
CA ALA A 115 -55.41 -31.87 -11.69
C ALA A 115 -54.29 -31.72 -10.64
N ALA A 116 -53.49 -32.77 -10.42
CA ALA A 116 -52.34 -32.75 -9.52
C ALA A 116 -51.28 -31.72 -9.93
N VAL A 117 -51.01 -31.57 -11.24
CA VAL A 117 -50.12 -30.53 -11.78
C VAL A 117 -50.65 -29.12 -11.52
N ARG A 118 -51.95 -28.85 -11.76
CA ARG A 118 -52.56 -27.54 -11.41
C ARG A 118 -52.41 -27.24 -9.91
N GLY A 119 -52.74 -28.20 -9.05
CA GLY A 119 -52.56 -28.09 -7.59
C GLY A 119 -51.09 -28.06 -7.14
N CYS A 120 -50.12 -28.31 -8.03
CA CYS A 120 -48.70 -28.09 -7.79
C CYS A 120 -48.30 -26.65 -8.15
N ASN A 121 -48.73 -26.15 -9.31
CA ASN A 121 -48.51 -24.76 -9.74
C ASN A 121 -49.10 -23.78 -8.72
N GLU A 122 -50.36 -23.97 -8.31
CA GLU A 122 -51.01 -23.14 -7.28
C GLU A 122 -50.30 -23.11 -5.91
N ARG A 123 -49.42 -24.09 -5.64
CA ARG A 123 -48.55 -24.10 -4.45
C ARG A 123 -47.22 -23.42 -4.73
N MET A 124 -46.68 -23.53 -5.94
CA MET A 124 -45.50 -22.77 -6.38
C MET A 124 -45.80 -21.28 -6.38
N ASP A 125 -46.92 -20.83 -6.97
CA ASP A 125 -47.34 -19.44 -7.00
C ASP A 125 -47.38 -18.85 -5.57
N LYS A 126 -47.93 -19.61 -4.61
CA LYS A 126 -48.01 -19.24 -3.18
C LYS A 126 -46.66 -19.26 -2.47
N VAL A 127 -45.68 -20.02 -2.95
CA VAL A 127 -44.30 -19.99 -2.46
C VAL A 127 -43.56 -18.78 -3.03
N GLU A 128 -43.66 -18.53 -4.34
CA GLU A 128 -43.09 -17.34 -5.00
C GLU A 128 -43.61 -16.04 -4.36
N HIS A 129 -44.92 -15.92 -4.14
CA HIS A 129 -45.51 -14.77 -3.44
C HIS A 129 -44.98 -14.62 -2.01
N ARG A 130 -44.65 -15.72 -1.31
CA ARG A 130 -44.05 -15.68 0.03
C ARG A 130 -42.57 -15.32 0.01
N VAL A 131 -41.83 -15.74 -1.02
CA VAL A 131 -40.43 -15.37 -1.23
C VAL A 131 -40.32 -13.89 -1.55
N ALA A 132 -41.10 -13.37 -2.51
CA ALA A 132 -41.15 -11.94 -2.84
C ALA A 132 -41.54 -11.08 -1.62
N ASN A 133 -42.49 -11.53 -0.78
CA ASN A 133 -42.84 -10.85 0.47
C ASN A 133 -41.72 -10.87 1.54
N LEU A 134 -40.79 -11.82 1.48
CA LEU A 134 -39.63 -11.87 2.37
C LEU A 134 -38.49 -11.01 1.81
N GLU A 135 -38.22 -11.07 0.51
CA GLU A 135 -37.25 -10.23 -0.19
C GLU A 135 -37.58 -8.75 0.02
N GLN A 136 -38.82 -8.33 -0.26
CA GLN A 136 -39.28 -6.97 -0.01
C GLN A 136 -39.16 -6.53 1.47
N ARG A 137 -39.25 -7.46 2.43
CA ARG A 137 -39.04 -7.18 3.87
C ARG A 137 -37.57 -7.09 4.28
N PHE A 138 -36.66 -7.69 3.52
CA PHE A 138 -35.23 -7.51 3.67
C PHE A 138 -34.77 -6.21 2.98
N GLU A 139 -35.28 -5.90 1.79
CA GLU A 139 -35.03 -4.62 1.11
C GLU A 139 -35.58 -3.42 1.88
N ALA A 140 -36.77 -3.55 2.50
CA ALA A 140 -37.35 -2.52 3.37
C ALA A 140 -36.69 -2.43 4.76
N ARG A 141 -35.72 -3.30 5.09
CA ARG A 141 -34.87 -3.16 6.28
C ARG A 141 -33.59 -2.44 5.89
N ASP A 142 -33.67 -1.12 5.94
CA ASP A 142 -32.61 -0.19 5.54
C ASP A 142 -31.21 -0.62 6.06
N PRO A 143 -30.30 -1.05 5.16
CA PRO A 143 -28.93 -1.45 5.54
C PRO A 143 -28.15 -0.31 6.19
N SER A 144 -28.42 0.94 5.81
CA SER A 144 -27.72 2.11 6.35
C SER A 144 -27.94 2.29 7.84
N SER A 145 -29.04 1.77 8.39
CA SER A 145 -29.29 1.77 9.84
C SER A 145 -28.34 0.85 10.62
N TYR A 146 -27.74 -0.16 9.99
CA TYR A 146 -26.68 -0.98 10.61
C TYR A 146 -25.31 -0.35 10.39
N ASP A 147 -25.01 0.10 9.17
CA ASP A 147 -23.74 0.77 8.86
C ASP A 147 -23.52 2.02 9.73
N HIS A 148 -24.54 2.87 9.87
CA HIS A 148 -24.50 4.05 10.73
C HIS A 148 -24.42 3.70 12.23
N LEU A 149 -24.98 2.55 12.65
CA LEU A 149 -24.84 2.07 14.02
C LEU A 149 -23.42 1.55 14.29
N GLU A 150 -22.80 0.85 13.34
CA GLU A 150 -21.39 0.43 13.45
C GLU A 150 -20.43 1.64 13.42
N GLU A 151 -20.69 2.62 12.58
CA GLU A 151 -19.98 3.91 12.55
C GLU A 151 -20.10 4.64 13.90
N THR A 152 -21.33 4.80 14.42
CA THR A 152 -21.60 5.41 15.73
C THR A 152 -20.89 4.64 16.86
N ILE A 153 -20.88 3.30 16.79
CA ILE A 153 -20.18 2.46 17.76
C ILE A 153 -18.65 2.59 17.63
N ALA A 154 -18.11 2.82 16.44
CA ALA A 154 -16.69 3.06 16.20
C ALA A 154 -16.26 4.44 16.72
N ASP A 155 -17.04 5.49 16.45
CA ASP A 155 -16.80 6.85 16.94
C ASP A 155 -16.92 6.92 18.47
N LEU A 156 -17.97 6.35 19.07
CA LEU A 156 -18.10 6.28 20.53
C LEU A 156 -16.92 5.54 21.20
N LYS A 157 -16.38 4.47 20.57
CA LYS A 157 -15.16 3.80 21.05
C LYS A 157 -13.91 4.69 20.94
N LEU A 158 -13.83 5.53 19.91
CA LEU A 158 -12.74 6.48 19.72
C LEU A 158 -12.83 7.59 20.77
N GLN A 159 -13.98 8.25 20.91
CA GLN A 159 -14.23 9.27 21.94
C GLN A 159 -13.97 8.75 23.36
N LEU A 160 -14.42 7.53 23.69
CA LEU A 160 -14.13 6.90 24.98
C LEU A 160 -12.63 6.68 25.19
N ASN A 161 -11.91 6.21 24.17
CA ASN A 161 -10.45 6.03 24.25
C ASN A 161 -9.68 7.35 24.37
N GLU A 162 -10.17 8.44 23.77
CA GLU A 162 -9.62 9.79 23.98
C GLU A 162 -9.85 10.27 25.42
N ARG A 163 -11.06 10.12 25.96
CA ARG A 163 -11.37 10.54 27.33
C ARG A 163 -10.64 9.69 28.38
N ASP A 164 -10.50 8.38 28.16
CA ASP A 164 -9.62 7.51 28.96
C ASP A 164 -8.16 7.97 28.89
N GLN A 165 -7.70 8.48 27.74
CA GLN A 165 -6.33 9.00 27.57
C GLN A 165 -6.14 10.36 28.25
N ASP A 166 -7.17 11.22 28.25
CA ASP A 166 -7.19 12.51 28.97
C ASP A 166 -7.08 12.31 30.49
N LEU A 167 -7.77 11.30 31.05
CA LEU A 167 -7.67 10.94 32.47
C LEU A 167 -6.27 10.47 32.89
N LEU A 168 -5.44 10.04 31.94
CA LEU A 168 -4.04 9.64 32.16
C LEU A 168 -3.05 10.80 31.96
N LEU A 169 -3.49 12.04 31.70
CA LEU A 169 -2.59 13.18 31.42
C LEU A 169 -1.73 13.63 32.62
N ASN A 170 -2.00 13.14 33.83
CA ASN A 170 -1.16 13.35 35.01
C ASN A 170 -0.25 12.14 35.34
N ASP A 171 -0.32 11.06 34.55
CA ASP A 171 0.24 9.76 34.92
C ASP A 171 1.49 9.42 34.10
N ILE A 172 2.47 8.78 34.75
CA ILE A 172 3.67 8.22 34.11
C ILE A 172 3.85 6.73 34.42
N VAL A 173 4.56 6.06 33.53
CA VAL A 173 4.99 4.66 33.68
C VAL A 173 6.50 4.60 33.76
N VAL A 174 7.02 4.15 34.91
CA VAL A 174 8.44 3.85 35.13
C VAL A 174 8.66 2.35 34.94
N SER A 175 9.65 1.98 34.14
CA SER A 175 9.92 0.60 33.74
C SER A 175 11.42 0.29 33.74
N GLY A 176 11.79 -0.99 33.91
CA GLY A 176 13.18 -1.43 34.02
C GLY A 176 13.75 -1.48 35.45
N ILE A 177 12.93 -1.21 36.48
CA ILE A 177 13.31 -1.33 37.89
C ILE A 177 12.96 -2.75 38.38
N PRO A 178 13.92 -3.56 38.88
CA PRO A 178 13.68 -4.89 39.44
C PRO A 178 12.67 -4.88 40.58
N GLU A 179 11.95 -5.99 40.79
CA GLU A 179 11.01 -6.17 41.90
C GLU A 179 11.73 -6.77 43.12
N THR A 180 11.52 -6.21 44.31
CA THR A 180 12.06 -6.77 45.57
C THR A 180 10.97 -6.92 46.64
N LYS A 181 11.17 -7.83 47.61
CA LYS A 181 10.15 -8.19 48.63
C LYS A 181 9.78 -7.06 49.60
N ALA A 182 10.59 -6.01 49.69
CA ALA A 182 10.43 -4.92 50.67
C ALA A 182 10.70 -3.54 50.02
N GLU A 183 10.28 -3.38 48.77
CA GLU A 183 10.39 -2.11 48.04
C GLU A 183 9.37 -1.06 48.50
N ASN A 184 9.76 0.22 48.43
CA ASN A 184 8.84 1.35 48.50
C ASN A 184 8.77 2.01 47.10
N PRO A 185 7.69 1.81 46.32
CA PRO A 185 7.56 2.37 44.98
C PRO A 185 7.65 3.91 44.93
N ALA A 186 7.13 4.62 45.93
CA ALA A 186 7.22 6.09 45.97
C ALA A 186 8.67 6.56 46.19
N HIS A 187 9.43 5.87 47.04
CA HIS A 187 10.86 6.15 47.22
C HIS A 187 11.67 5.87 45.94
N LEU A 188 11.38 4.78 45.23
CA LEU A 188 11.99 4.47 43.94
C LEU A 188 11.71 5.56 42.89
N VAL A 189 10.49 6.09 42.85
CA VAL A 189 10.09 7.19 41.96
C VAL A 189 10.79 8.50 42.32
N LYS A 190 10.91 8.83 43.62
CA LYS A 190 11.71 9.98 44.08
C LYS A 190 13.19 9.85 43.69
N ALA A 191 13.79 8.67 43.85
CA ALA A 191 15.18 8.42 43.45
C ALA A 191 15.39 8.59 41.93
N VAL A 192 14.49 8.05 41.10
CA VAL A 192 14.47 8.26 39.64
C VAL A 192 14.39 9.74 39.30
N SER A 193 13.45 10.47 39.92
CA SER A 193 13.26 11.90 39.71
C SER A 193 14.52 12.70 40.05
N LEU A 194 15.12 12.43 41.21
CA LEU A 194 16.32 13.13 41.68
C LEU A 194 17.51 12.93 40.74
N LYS A 195 17.74 11.69 40.26
CA LYS A 195 18.81 11.39 39.29
C LYS A 195 18.47 11.92 37.87
N LEU A 196 17.20 12.19 37.56
CA LEU A 196 16.78 12.98 36.39
C LEU A 196 16.96 14.50 36.57
N GLY A 197 17.21 14.99 37.79
CA GLY A 197 17.41 16.40 38.11
C GLY A 197 16.16 17.14 38.58
N ILE A 198 15.11 16.43 39.00
CA ILE A 198 13.84 16.99 39.48
C ILE A 198 13.61 16.52 40.92
N ALA A 199 13.41 17.44 41.86
CA ALA A 199 12.97 17.09 43.21
C ALA A 199 11.44 16.93 43.22
N LEU A 200 10.94 15.88 43.88
CA LEU A 200 9.51 15.64 44.13
C LEU A 200 9.22 15.70 45.64
N ASP A 201 8.25 16.52 46.01
CA ASP A 201 7.61 16.45 47.33
C ASP A 201 6.69 15.22 47.40
N ASP A 202 6.29 14.78 48.59
CA ASP A 202 5.22 13.78 48.72
C ASP A 202 3.88 14.31 48.16
N ARG A 203 3.66 15.63 48.20
CA ARG A 203 2.50 16.33 47.62
C ARG A 203 2.46 16.34 46.09
N ASP A 204 3.57 16.05 45.42
CA ASP A 204 3.60 15.91 43.96
C ASP A 204 3.09 14.54 43.50
N ILE A 205 3.00 13.56 44.41
CA ILE A 205 2.64 12.17 44.16
C ILE A 205 1.27 11.86 44.77
N VAL A 206 0.29 11.55 43.92
CA VAL A 206 -1.10 11.22 44.35
C VAL A 206 -1.30 9.72 44.54
N ASN A 207 -0.67 8.89 43.69
CA ASN A 207 -0.68 7.43 43.83
C ASN A 207 0.57 6.81 43.19
N VAL A 208 1.05 5.68 43.73
CA VAL A 208 2.11 4.86 43.13
C VAL A 208 1.82 3.38 43.34
N GLU A 209 1.81 2.59 42.27
CA GLU A 209 1.58 1.15 42.33
C GLU A 209 2.38 0.38 41.26
N ARG A 210 2.62 -0.92 41.47
CA ARG A 210 3.14 -1.81 40.40
C ARG A 210 2.00 -2.48 39.66
N LEU A 211 1.83 -2.13 38.40
CA LEU A 211 0.78 -2.67 37.54
C LEU A 211 1.05 -4.12 37.13
N GLY A 212 0.01 -4.94 37.20
CA GLY A 212 0.01 -6.33 36.73
C GLY A 212 0.10 -7.37 37.86
N MET A 213 -0.30 -8.59 37.52
CA MET A 213 -0.45 -9.71 38.45
C MET A 213 0.87 -10.05 39.18
N VAL A 214 0.81 -10.12 40.52
CA VAL A 214 1.95 -10.45 41.39
C VAL A 214 2.44 -11.88 41.11
N ARG A 215 3.71 -12.00 40.72
CA ARG A 215 4.35 -13.29 40.39
C ARG A 215 5.08 -13.84 41.62
N ARG A 216 4.41 -14.73 42.37
CA ARG A 216 4.92 -15.27 43.65
C ARG A 216 6.29 -15.96 43.56
N ASN A 217 6.64 -16.50 42.39
CA ASN A 217 7.91 -17.19 42.13
C ASN A 217 8.85 -16.38 41.20
N PHE A 218 8.81 -15.04 41.24
CA PHE A 218 9.72 -14.20 40.45
C PHE A 218 11.14 -14.22 41.04
N VAL A 219 12.00 -15.08 40.48
CA VAL A 219 13.43 -15.14 40.78
C VAL A 219 14.21 -14.61 39.58
N THR A 220 15.01 -13.56 39.77
CA THR A 220 15.97 -13.08 38.77
C THR A 220 17.24 -13.95 38.76
N SER A 221 17.08 -15.24 38.48
CA SER A 221 18.18 -16.21 38.46
C SER A 221 19.16 -15.94 37.32
N VAL A 222 20.46 -16.05 37.61
CA VAL A 222 21.56 -15.67 36.70
C VAL A 222 21.95 -16.83 35.76
N SER A 223 20.97 -17.57 35.24
CA SER A 223 21.20 -18.59 34.21
C SER A 223 21.58 -17.93 32.88
N GLN A 224 22.63 -18.44 32.24
CA GLN A 224 23.23 -17.84 31.03
C GLN A 224 22.57 -18.25 29.71
N SER A 225 21.62 -19.20 29.74
CA SER A 225 20.81 -19.58 28.58
C SER A 225 19.64 -18.61 28.37
N ASP A 226 19.52 -18.14 27.13
CA ASP A 226 18.42 -17.39 26.51
C ASP A 226 17.98 -16.04 27.11
N ILE A 227 18.07 -15.02 26.25
CA ILE A 227 17.66 -13.64 26.50
C ILE A 227 16.16 -13.44 26.24
N THR A 228 15.56 -14.32 25.42
CA THR A 228 14.18 -14.25 24.92
C THR A 228 13.11 -14.52 25.98
N GLU A 229 13.38 -15.38 26.97
CA GLU A 229 12.38 -15.80 27.96
C GLU A 229 12.42 -15.02 29.28
N ARG A 230 13.41 -14.14 29.49
CA ARG A 230 13.59 -13.44 30.77
C ARG A 230 12.35 -12.59 31.12
N PRO A 231 11.63 -12.90 32.21
CA PRO A 231 10.39 -12.21 32.55
C PRO A 231 10.69 -10.76 32.97
N ARG A 232 10.18 -9.79 32.21
CA ARG A 232 10.37 -8.36 32.50
C ARG A 232 9.70 -7.99 33.84
N PRO A 233 10.33 -7.16 34.69
CA PRO A 233 9.72 -6.63 35.91
C PRO A 233 8.42 -5.87 35.62
N ARG A 234 7.46 -5.92 36.54
CA ARG A 234 6.24 -5.10 36.49
C ARG A 234 6.57 -3.61 36.54
N VAL A 235 5.86 -2.84 35.74
CA VAL A 235 6.04 -1.39 35.67
C VAL A 235 5.43 -0.70 36.88
N ILE A 236 6.05 0.39 37.32
CA ILE A 236 5.49 1.28 38.36
C ILE A 236 4.68 2.35 37.63
N ALA A 237 3.39 2.45 37.93
CA ALA A 237 2.57 3.59 37.54
C ALA A 237 2.58 4.63 38.65
N VAL A 238 2.60 5.91 38.26
CA VAL A 238 2.63 7.06 39.16
C VAL A 238 1.57 8.06 38.68
N ARG A 239 0.64 8.45 39.54
CA ARG A 239 -0.22 9.61 39.31
C ARG A 239 0.40 10.81 40.02
N LEU A 240 0.69 11.86 39.27
CA LEU A 240 1.22 13.11 39.81
C LEU A 240 0.09 14.11 40.06
N SER A 241 0.30 15.07 40.97
CA SER A 241 -0.72 16.09 41.26
C SER A 241 -0.85 17.15 40.16
N ARG A 242 0.15 17.25 39.27
CA ARG A 242 0.26 18.30 38.24
C ARG A 242 0.88 17.77 36.94
N ARG A 243 0.17 17.96 35.81
CA ARG A 243 0.68 17.70 34.45
C ARG A 243 2.03 18.36 34.16
N ALA A 244 2.29 19.55 34.69
CA ALA A 244 3.57 20.24 34.52
C ALA A 244 4.77 19.41 35.03
N VAL A 245 4.62 18.73 36.18
CA VAL A 245 5.64 17.86 36.77
C VAL A 245 5.80 16.59 35.92
N ARG A 246 4.69 16.01 35.44
CA ARG A 246 4.68 14.90 34.47
C ARG A 246 5.48 15.23 33.21
N ASP A 247 5.21 16.38 32.60
CA ASP A 247 5.84 16.80 31.34
C ASP A 247 7.31 17.20 31.53
N GLN A 248 7.71 17.69 32.72
CA GLN A 248 9.12 17.87 33.10
C GLN A 248 9.85 16.53 33.23
N LEU A 249 9.28 15.54 33.93
CA LEU A 249 9.88 14.21 34.13
C LEU A 249 10.12 13.46 32.83
N ILE A 250 9.10 13.43 31.95
CA ILE A 250 9.24 12.80 30.62
C ILE A 250 10.28 13.54 29.77
N ARG A 251 10.33 14.88 29.82
CA ARG A 251 11.33 15.67 29.09
C ARG A 251 12.74 15.38 29.60
N ALA A 252 12.94 15.35 30.93
CA ALA A 252 14.22 15.04 31.54
C ALA A 252 14.70 13.61 31.19
N ALA A 253 13.81 12.62 31.19
CA ALA A 253 14.14 11.25 30.77
C ALA A 253 14.44 11.13 29.27
N ARG A 254 13.74 11.89 28.41
CA ARG A 254 13.99 11.94 26.95
C ARG A 254 15.34 12.60 26.61
N VAL A 255 15.88 13.45 27.50
CA VAL A 255 17.24 14.02 27.42
C VAL A 255 18.26 13.07 28.04
N ARG A 256 18.11 12.68 29.32
CA ARG A 256 19.01 11.78 30.05
C ARG A 256 18.74 10.30 29.70
N ARG A 257 18.86 9.97 28.42
CA ARG A 257 18.63 8.62 27.84
C ARG A 257 19.58 7.52 28.37
N GLY A 258 20.47 7.82 29.31
CA GLY A 258 21.44 6.89 29.88
C GLY A 258 20.97 6.14 31.14
N LEU A 259 19.94 6.63 31.85
CA LEU A 259 19.59 6.19 33.21
C LEU A 259 19.48 4.66 33.37
N THR A 260 20.22 4.11 34.33
CA THR A 260 20.23 2.69 34.70
C THR A 260 19.86 2.45 36.16
N THR A 261 19.66 1.20 36.54
CA THR A 261 19.50 0.78 37.94
C THR A 261 20.74 1.03 38.80
N ALA A 262 21.94 1.07 38.21
CA ALA A 262 23.17 1.40 38.94
C ALA A 262 23.19 2.90 39.33
N ASP A 263 22.68 3.78 38.46
CA ASP A 263 22.48 5.19 38.77
C ASP A 263 21.42 5.42 39.87
N LEU A 264 20.63 4.40 40.22
CA LEU A 264 19.65 4.41 41.32
C LEU A 264 20.16 3.69 42.58
N ASP A 265 21.44 3.29 42.60
CA ASP A 265 22.09 2.58 43.70
C ASP A 265 21.43 1.21 44.01
N LEU A 266 20.78 0.60 43.01
CA LEU A 266 20.05 -0.67 43.15
C LEU A 266 20.96 -1.89 42.83
N PRO A 267 20.88 -2.98 43.62
CA PRO A 267 21.74 -4.15 43.43
C PRO A 267 21.35 -4.99 42.20
N GLY A 268 22.37 -5.42 41.44
CA GLY A 268 22.22 -6.31 40.28
C GLY A 268 23.08 -5.88 39.10
N GLN A 269 22.87 -6.49 37.93
CA GLN A 269 23.43 -5.97 36.68
C GLN A 269 22.71 -4.67 36.28
N PRO A 270 23.41 -3.66 35.72
CA PRO A 270 22.78 -2.42 35.28
C PRO A 270 21.71 -2.66 34.20
N GLN A 271 20.45 -2.35 34.52
CA GLN A 271 19.34 -2.37 33.56
C GLN A 271 18.90 -0.93 33.25
N ARG A 272 18.52 -0.67 31.99
CA ARG A 272 18.03 0.65 31.58
C ARG A 272 16.65 0.93 32.20
N VAL A 273 16.51 2.10 32.81
CA VAL A 273 15.27 2.59 33.41
C VAL A 273 14.63 3.61 32.46
N PHE A 274 13.35 3.42 32.14
CA PHE A 274 12.61 4.28 31.22
C PHE A 274 11.38 4.88 31.92
N VAL A 275 11.25 6.21 31.85
CA VAL A 275 10.05 6.96 32.24
C VAL A 275 9.30 7.36 30.97
N ASN A 276 8.03 6.95 30.86
CA ASN A 276 7.17 7.21 29.71
C ASN A 276 5.82 7.77 30.17
N GLU A 277 5.03 8.31 29.24
CA GLU A 277 3.60 8.61 29.49
C GLU A 277 2.76 7.35 29.72
N SER A 278 1.72 7.48 30.55
CA SER A 278 0.67 6.47 30.66
C SER A 278 -0.25 6.48 29.44
N LEU A 279 -0.38 5.34 28.78
CA LEU A 279 -1.23 5.15 27.60
C LEU A 279 -2.41 4.21 27.91
N THR A 280 -3.55 4.43 27.26
CA THR A 280 -4.67 3.47 27.29
C THR A 280 -4.24 2.11 26.71
N ARG A 281 -5.01 1.05 26.98
CA ARG A 281 -4.72 -0.28 26.41
C ARG A 281 -4.72 -0.28 24.88
N SER A 282 -5.58 0.54 24.25
CA SER A 282 -5.60 0.69 22.79
C SER A 282 -4.36 1.42 22.29
N ASN A 283 -4.05 2.58 22.87
CA ASN A 283 -2.93 3.43 22.46
C ASN A 283 -1.57 2.72 22.68
N ALA A 284 -1.42 1.98 23.79
CA ALA A 284 -0.25 1.15 24.05
C ALA A 284 -0.10 -0.01 23.04
N ARG A 285 -1.21 -0.65 22.66
CA ARG A 285 -1.21 -1.71 21.62
C ARG A 285 -0.87 -1.12 20.25
N LEU A 286 -1.44 0.03 19.89
CA LEU A 286 -1.15 0.75 18.65
C LEU A 286 0.33 1.15 18.58
N PHE A 287 0.85 1.83 19.62
CA PHE A 287 2.25 2.21 19.71
C PHE A 287 3.20 1.02 19.56
N ARG A 288 2.89 -0.11 20.23
CA ARG A 288 3.64 -1.36 20.08
C ARG A 288 3.58 -1.88 18.64
N ASN A 289 2.38 -1.98 18.06
CA ASN A 289 2.18 -2.49 16.70
C ASN A 289 2.93 -1.63 15.67
N THR A 290 2.83 -0.30 15.76
CA THR A 290 3.53 0.65 14.88
C THR A 290 5.04 0.53 15.02
N ARG A 291 5.56 0.39 16.24
CA ARG A 291 7.00 0.18 16.47
C ARG A 291 7.50 -1.17 15.94
N GLU A 292 6.73 -2.24 16.13
CA GLU A 292 7.05 -3.55 15.54
C GLU A 292 6.96 -3.52 14.01
N ALA A 293 5.97 -2.83 13.42
CA ALA A 293 5.85 -2.68 11.98
C ALA A 293 7.02 -1.89 11.38
N ALA A 294 7.37 -0.74 11.97
CA ALA A 294 8.54 0.05 11.56
C ALA A 294 9.86 -0.72 11.67
N GLN A 295 10.01 -1.55 12.71
CA GLN A 295 11.18 -2.41 12.88
C GLN A 295 11.21 -3.58 11.87
N ARG A 296 10.08 -4.25 11.60
CA ARG A 296 9.95 -5.32 10.60
C ARG A 296 10.18 -4.82 9.17
N GLN A 297 9.69 -3.62 8.85
CA GLN A 297 9.89 -2.97 7.56
C GLN A 297 11.24 -2.24 7.44
N GLN A 298 12.05 -2.22 8.51
CA GLN A 298 13.28 -1.43 8.62
C GLN A 298 13.12 0.01 8.11
N PHE A 299 12.02 0.69 8.48
CA PHE A 299 11.49 1.86 7.74
C PHE A 299 12.56 2.94 7.48
N LYS A 300 13.11 2.90 6.26
CA LYS A 300 14.07 3.85 5.69
C LYS A 300 13.40 4.42 4.45
N PRO A 301 13.32 5.76 4.28
CA PRO A 301 12.81 6.35 3.06
C PRO A 301 13.53 5.82 1.81
N LYS A 302 12.76 5.24 0.89
CA LYS A 302 13.27 4.77 -0.40
C LYS A 302 13.36 5.97 -1.35
N LEU A 303 14.56 6.27 -1.85
CA LEU A 303 14.72 7.16 -2.99
C LEU A 303 14.09 6.49 -4.23
N VAL A 304 12.97 7.04 -4.70
CA VAL A 304 12.17 6.50 -5.82
C VAL A 304 12.45 7.16 -7.16
N ALA A 305 12.88 8.42 -7.17
CA ALA A 305 13.14 9.22 -8.35
C ALA A 305 13.99 10.45 -7.99
N LEU A 306 14.57 11.10 -9.00
CA LEU A 306 15.06 12.48 -8.93
C LEU A 306 14.32 13.36 -9.95
N THR A 307 14.12 14.63 -9.62
CA THR A 307 13.47 15.62 -10.50
C THR A 307 14.40 16.82 -10.68
N THR A 308 14.74 17.19 -11.91
CA THR A 308 15.64 18.32 -12.20
C THR A 308 14.88 19.57 -12.67
N ALA A 309 15.40 20.75 -12.31
CA ALA A 309 14.86 22.05 -12.71
C ALA A 309 16.00 23.08 -12.82
N ASN A 310 15.72 24.24 -13.41
CA ASN A 310 16.63 25.38 -13.44
C ASN A 310 16.82 25.99 -12.04
N GLY A 311 18.05 26.37 -11.69
CA GLY A 311 18.38 26.85 -10.35
C GLY A 311 19.82 27.37 -10.25
N ASN A 312 20.67 26.70 -9.48
CA ASN A 312 22.12 27.02 -9.35
C ASN A 312 22.83 27.11 -10.71
N THR A 313 22.38 26.34 -11.69
CA THR A 313 22.83 26.37 -13.08
C THR A 313 21.66 25.95 -13.98
N LYS A 314 21.84 25.99 -15.31
CA LYS A 314 20.81 25.60 -16.29
C LYS A 314 20.37 24.15 -16.09
N GLU A 315 19.10 23.84 -16.32
CA GLU A 315 18.55 22.49 -16.09
C GLU A 315 19.30 21.38 -16.85
N ASP A 316 19.84 21.66 -18.05
CA ASP A 316 20.71 20.73 -18.77
C ASP A 316 21.97 20.34 -17.97
N ASN A 317 22.60 21.27 -17.25
CA ASN A 317 23.74 20.95 -16.38
C ASN A 317 23.27 20.18 -15.14
N VAL A 318 22.15 20.60 -14.53
CA VAL A 318 21.57 19.91 -13.35
C VAL A 318 21.26 18.44 -13.65
N TYR A 319 20.74 18.14 -14.85
CA TYR A 319 20.53 16.77 -15.33
C TYR A 319 21.82 15.94 -15.36
N HIS A 320 22.86 16.40 -16.08
CA HIS A 320 24.12 15.67 -16.18
C HIS A 320 24.84 15.53 -14.82
N ASN A 321 24.73 16.53 -13.94
CA ASN A 321 25.31 16.48 -12.60
C ASN A 321 24.61 15.43 -11.71
N ASN A 322 23.30 15.29 -11.80
CA ASN A 322 22.57 14.22 -11.11
C ASN A 322 22.95 12.83 -11.66
N GLN A 323 23.18 12.68 -12.97
CA GLN A 323 23.72 11.44 -13.54
C GLN A 323 25.12 11.09 -12.98
N LYS A 324 26.04 12.08 -12.89
CA LYS A 324 27.36 11.93 -12.25
C LYS A 324 27.22 11.46 -10.80
N VAL A 325 26.40 12.12 -10.00
CA VAL A 325 26.18 11.79 -8.57
C VAL A 325 25.59 10.38 -8.39
N LEU A 326 24.59 9.98 -9.20
CA LEU A 326 24.04 8.63 -9.16
C LEU A 326 25.08 7.55 -9.55
N ARG A 327 26.09 7.87 -10.35
CA ARG A 327 27.18 6.94 -10.71
C ARG A 327 28.08 6.68 -9.50
N VAL A 328 28.57 7.75 -8.87
CA VAL A 328 29.42 7.69 -7.66
C VAL A 328 28.70 6.97 -6.51
N ALA A 329 27.43 7.30 -6.30
CA ALA A 329 26.56 6.66 -5.30
C ALA A 329 26.14 5.22 -5.67
N LYS A 330 26.47 4.73 -6.87
CA LYS A 330 26.10 3.39 -7.39
C LYS A 330 24.59 3.15 -7.39
N ARG A 331 23.82 4.21 -7.71
CA ARG A 331 22.35 4.28 -7.72
C ARG A 331 21.76 4.61 -9.10
N GLN A 332 22.34 4.03 -10.15
CA GLN A 332 21.83 4.13 -11.53
C GLN A 332 20.46 3.44 -11.73
N ASP A 333 19.91 2.80 -10.70
CA ASP A 333 18.52 2.32 -10.63
C ASP A 333 17.49 3.44 -10.38
N VAL A 334 17.93 4.65 -10.00
CA VAL A 334 17.04 5.78 -9.72
C VAL A 334 16.69 6.52 -11.02
N PRO A 335 15.41 6.59 -11.41
CA PRO A 335 14.99 7.34 -12.59
C PRO A 335 15.14 8.86 -12.35
N ILE A 336 15.67 9.56 -13.34
CA ILE A 336 15.69 11.03 -13.38
C ILE A 336 14.55 11.50 -14.30
N TYR A 337 13.73 12.43 -13.81
CA TYR A 337 12.69 13.11 -14.58
C TYR A 337 13.10 14.58 -14.77
N ARG A 338 12.98 15.11 -15.99
CA ARG A 338 13.41 16.48 -16.31
C ARG A 338 12.24 17.45 -16.26
N GLY A 339 12.45 18.57 -15.57
CA GLY A 339 11.42 19.58 -15.27
C GLY A 339 11.66 20.89 -16.01
N SER A 340 11.28 22.00 -15.37
CA SER A 340 11.31 23.31 -16.02
C SER A 340 12.72 23.84 -16.24
N LYS A 341 12.96 24.38 -17.43
CA LYS A 341 14.18 25.12 -17.79
C LYS A 341 14.13 26.60 -17.38
N GLU A 342 12.96 27.09 -17.01
CA GLU A 342 12.66 28.50 -16.75
C GLU A 342 11.70 28.64 -15.56
N SER A 343 11.66 29.81 -14.94
CA SER A 343 10.74 30.15 -13.84
C SER A 343 9.39 30.63 -14.37
N ILE A 344 8.30 30.49 -13.62
CA ILE A 344 6.92 30.70 -14.09
C ILE A 344 6.68 32.09 -14.71
N VAL A 345 7.34 33.16 -14.19
CA VAL A 345 7.14 34.55 -14.67
C VAL A 345 8.43 35.24 -15.11
N THR A 346 9.54 35.01 -14.43
CA THR A 346 10.83 35.66 -14.76
C THR A 346 11.98 34.81 -14.24
N THR A 347 12.75 34.21 -15.14
CA THR A 347 13.94 33.42 -14.83
C THR A 347 15.12 34.33 -14.47
N PRO A 348 15.68 34.28 -13.24
CA PRO A 348 16.88 35.04 -12.91
C PRO A 348 18.12 34.48 -13.62
N SER A 349 19.13 35.34 -13.83
CA SER A 349 20.45 34.90 -14.30
C SER A 349 21.11 33.99 -13.27
N VAL A 350 21.60 32.83 -13.72
CA VAL A 350 22.46 31.94 -12.93
C VAL A 350 23.83 32.58 -12.65
N THR A 351 24.55 32.04 -11.67
CA THR A 351 25.86 32.55 -11.24
C THR A 351 26.82 31.39 -11.00
N ASP A 352 28.06 31.49 -11.50
CA ASP A 352 29.07 30.41 -11.49
C ASP A 352 29.71 30.12 -10.11
N TYR A 353 28.95 30.31 -9.02
CA TYR A 353 29.38 30.07 -7.63
C TYR A 353 29.84 28.62 -7.37
N TYR A 354 29.27 27.66 -8.10
CA TYR A 354 29.67 26.25 -8.11
C TYR A 354 30.50 25.88 -9.35
N GLY A 355 31.08 26.86 -10.06
CA GLY A 355 31.62 26.68 -11.40
C GLY A 355 30.56 26.75 -12.50
N VAL A 356 31.01 26.76 -13.76
CA VAL A 356 30.17 26.91 -14.96
C VAL A 356 29.34 25.65 -15.24
N ASP A 357 29.87 24.47 -14.96
CA ASP A 357 29.10 23.21 -14.96
C ASP A 357 28.19 23.06 -13.74
N GLY A 358 28.36 23.90 -12.71
CA GLY A 358 27.61 23.85 -11.45
C GLY A 358 27.99 22.68 -10.53
N LEU A 359 29.13 22.03 -10.76
CA LEU A 359 29.67 20.91 -10.01
C LEU A 359 31.21 20.93 -9.95
N GLY A 360 31.77 22.13 -9.80
CA GLY A 360 33.20 22.39 -9.59
C GLY A 360 34.05 22.41 -10.86
N ASP A 361 33.46 22.40 -12.06
CA ASP A 361 34.15 22.37 -13.37
C ASP A 361 35.16 21.20 -13.49
N THR A 362 34.74 20.01 -13.05
CA THR A 362 35.60 18.83 -12.94
C THR A 362 36.19 18.35 -14.27
N GLY A 363 35.54 18.64 -15.40
CA GLY A 363 35.96 18.19 -16.74
C GLY A 363 35.74 16.70 -17.02
N GLU A 364 35.19 15.96 -16.05
CA GLU A 364 35.02 14.51 -16.14
C GLU A 364 33.84 14.11 -17.03
N THR A 365 34.08 13.14 -17.90
CA THR A 365 33.08 12.55 -18.81
C THR A 365 32.91 11.06 -18.54
N TYR A 366 31.69 10.56 -18.71
CA TYR A 366 31.29 9.22 -18.28
C TYR A 366 30.35 8.57 -19.30
N SER A 367 30.62 7.30 -19.63
CA SER A 367 29.70 6.43 -20.37
C SER A 367 28.57 5.89 -19.47
N ASP A 368 27.57 5.24 -20.08
CA ASP A 368 26.63 4.35 -19.38
C ASP A 368 25.86 4.98 -18.20
N LEU A 369 25.39 6.21 -18.42
CA LEU A 369 24.59 6.98 -17.46
C LEU A 369 23.08 6.76 -17.68
N VAL A 370 22.31 6.71 -16.58
CA VAL A 370 20.85 6.54 -16.58
C VAL A 370 20.19 7.66 -17.41
N PRO A 371 19.40 7.32 -18.44
CA PRO A 371 18.72 8.33 -19.25
C PRO A 371 17.56 8.96 -18.48
N ALA A 372 17.22 10.20 -18.84
CA ALA A 372 15.97 10.82 -18.44
C ALA A 372 14.76 9.95 -18.84
N GLN A 373 13.75 9.88 -17.96
CA GLN A 373 12.44 9.35 -18.32
C GLN A 373 11.76 10.25 -19.36
N THR A 374 10.87 9.67 -20.16
CA THR A 374 10.08 10.39 -21.19
C THR A 374 8.94 11.20 -20.60
N GLU A 375 8.55 10.93 -19.36
CA GLU A 375 7.59 11.73 -18.60
C GLU A 375 8.27 13.00 -18.04
N SER A 376 7.62 14.16 -18.17
CA SER A 376 8.06 15.40 -17.54
C SER A 376 8.04 15.26 -16.02
N ALA A 377 9.01 15.87 -15.32
CA ALA A 377 9.00 15.94 -13.86
C ALA A 377 7.70 16.54 -13.32
N VAL A 378 7.04 17.44 -14.05
CA VAL A 378 5.73 18.00 -13.66
C VAL A 378 4.65 16.92 -13.63
N ASN A 379 4.61 16.03 -14.63
CA ASN A 379 3.62 14.94 -14.69
C ASN A 379 3.92 13.85 -13.66
N ALA A 380 5.19 13.47 -13.52
CA ALA A 380 5.63 12.52 -12.50
C ALA A 380 5.32 13.05 -11.09
N LEU A 381 5.59 14.33 -10.83
CA LEU A 381 5.20 14.99 -9.59
C LEU A 381 3.68 14.98 -9.43
N ILE A 382 2.86 15.41 -10.40
CA ILE A 382 1.39 15.37 -10.31
C ILE A 382 0.85 13.96 -9.98
N ASN A 383 1.46 12.92 -10.54
CA ASN A 383 1.11 11.53 -10.24
C ASN A 383 1.45 11.13 -8.78
N TYR A 384 2.51 11.70 -8.18
CA TYR A 384 2.90 11.47 -6.79
C TYR A 384 2.36 12.52 -5.77
N SER A 385 1.92 13.72 -6.20
CA SER A 385 1.82 14.93 -5.36
C SER A 385 0.43 15.22 -4.79
N LYS A 386 -0.42 14.21 -4.58
CA LYS A 386 -1.80 14.38 -4.09
C LYS A 386 -1.92 14.83 -2.61
N LEU A 387 -0.87 15.42 -2.00
CA LEU A 387 -0.69 15.60 -0.55
C LEU A 387 0.06 16.89 -0.04
N TYR A 388 -0.22 18.09 -0.59
CA TYR A 388 -0.07 19.47 0.01
C TYR A 388 1.31 20.01 0.60
N GLU A 389 1.35 21.26 1.12
CA GLU A 389 2.47 22.30 1.14
C GLU A 389 2.87 22.90 2.56
N GLY A 390 3.74 23.91 2.93
CA GLY A 390 4.79 24.91 2.45
C GLY A 390 5.75 25.32 3.65
N GLU A 391 6.54 26.40 3.96
CA GLU A 391 7.18 27.73 3.53
C GLU A 391 8.07 28.27 4.74
N LYS A 392 8.64 29.49 5.09
CA LYS A 392 8.92 30.94 4.71
C LYS A 392 10.15 31.40 5.57
N TYR A 393 11.02 32.35 5.15
CA TYR A 393 11.97 33.17 5.98
C TYR A 393 12.25 34.62 5.43
N PRO A 394 12.88 35.59 6.15
CA PRO A 394 12.72 37.05 5.94
C PRO A 394 13.64 37.75 4.91
N LEU A 395 14.41 37.01 4.13
CA LEU A 395 15.05 37.50 2.89
C LEU A 395 14.73 36.46 1.80
N PRO A 396 14.85 36.80 0.50
CA PRO A 396 14.67 35.83 -0.56
C PRO A 396 15.79 34.80 -0.43
N GLU A 397 15.46 33.65 0.16
CA GLU A 397 16.31 32.46 0.11
C GLU A 397 16.48 32.08 -1.37
N PHE A 398 17.61 31.48 -1.72
CA PHE A 398 18.01 31.34 -3.13
C PHE A 398 16.91 30.67 -3.98
N ASN A 399 16.35 29.56 -3.51
CA ASN A 399 15.31 28.83 -4.24
C ASN A 399 14.00 29.63 -4.30
N ALA A 400 13.58 30.23 -3.18
CA ALA A 400 12.41 31.14 -3.14
C ALA A 400 12.55 32.36 -4.07
N ARG A 401 13.79 32.82 -4.33
CA ARG A 401 14.11 33.88 -5.27
C ARG A 401 14.15 33.41 -6.73
N MET A 402 14.55 32.16 -6.98
CA MET A 402 14.61 31.59 -8.34
C MET A 402 13.22 31.45 -8.96
N ASP A 403 12.19 31.09 -8.17
CA ASP A 403 10.80 31.15 -8.63
C ASP A 403 9.84 31.57 -7.51
N VAL A 404 9.62 32.88 -7.41
CA VAL A 404 8.76 33.50 -6.39
C VAL A 404 7.29 33.07 -6.56
N GLU A 405 6.84 32.82 -7.78
CA GLU A 405 5.47 32.38 -8.07
C GLU A 405 5.27 30.91 -7.76
N ALA A 406 6.20 30.02 -8.14
CA ALA A 406 6.14 28.62 -7.75
C ALA A 406 6.20 28.48 -6.23
N TYR A 407 7.08 29.25 -5.58
CA TYR A 407 7.12 29.35 -4.12
C TYR A 407 5.79 29.88 -3.57
N HIS A 408 5.18 30.92 -4.15
CA HIS A 408 3.84 31.40 -3.72
C HIS A 408 2.70 30.40 -3.95
N ILE A 409 2.83 29.49 -4.91
CA ILE A 409 1.85 28.41 -5.14
C ILE A 409 2.03 27.31 -4.08
N VAL A 410 3.27 26.83 -3.89
CA VAL A 410 3.71 25.71 -3.03
C VAL A 410 3.54 26.00 -1.52
N VAL A 411 2.73 26.99 -1.15
CA VAL A 411 2.60 27.52 0.21
C VAL A 411 1.18 27.98 0.57
N LYS A 412 0.26 28.04 -0.40
CA LYS A 412 -1.12 28.51 -0.19
C LYS A 412 -2.08 27.38 0.17
N ASN A 413 -1.83 26.18 -0.32
CA ASN A 413 -2.57 24.97 -0.03
C ASN A 413 -1.96 24.22 1.18
N ALA A 414 -1.17 24.92 1.99
CA ALA A 414 -0.23 24.38 2.96
C ALA A 414 -0.84 23.94 4.30
N THR A 415 -0.28 22.87 4.89
CA THR A 415 -0.62 22.43 6.26
C THR A 415 0.62 21.90 7.02
N PRO A 416 0.78 22.19 8.33
CA PRO A 416 2.01 21.88 9.09
C PRO A 416 2.43 20.41 9.18
N ASP A 417 1.50 19.49 8.92
CA ASP A 417 1.76 18.05 8.99
C ASP A 417 2.39 17.46 7.72
N LYS A 418 2.47 18.25 6.62
CA LYS A 418 2.88 17.75 5.30
C LYS A 418 4.21 18.33 4.83
N VAL A 419 4.37 19.66 4.90
CA VAL A 419 5.70 20.27 4.72
C VAL A 419 6.26 20.76 6.04
N THR A 420 7.55 20.52 6.18
CA THR A 420 8.42 21.18 7.15
C THR A 420 9.50 21.88 6.37
N ILE A 421 9.66 23.18 6.55
CA ILE A 421 10.83 23.87 5.99
C ILE A 421 11.95 23.94 7.01
N PHE A 422 13.16 23.72 6.50
CA PHE A 422 14.39 23.98 7.24
C PHE A 422 15.00 25.30 6.72
N PRO A 423 15.09 26.34 7.56
CA PRO A 423 15.47 27.68 7.09
C PRO A 423 16.95 27.82 6.73
N PHE A 424 17.27 28.69 5.77
CA PHE A 424 18.66 29.13 5.56
C PHE A 424 19.28 29.75 6.82
N SER A 425 18.56 30.65 7.51
CA SER A 425 19.06 31.29 8.73
C SER A 425 19.30 30.31 9.87
N GLN A 426 18.49 29.27 10.01
CA GLN A 426 18.66 28.24 11.05
C GLN A 426 19.69 27.18 10.64
N THR A 427 19.88 26.95 9.34
CA THR A 427 21.06 26.22 8.85
C THR A 427 22.33 27.01 9.17
N LYS A 428 22.30 28.33 9.02
CA LYS A 428 23.42 29.21 9.37
C LYS A 428 23.65 29.34 10.89
N GLU A 429 22.59 29.34 11.69
CA GLU A 429 22.63 29.43 13.16
C GLU A 429 23.10 28.12 13.81
N TYR A 430 22.62 26.97 13.34
CA TYR A 430 22.84 25.67 13.99
C TYR A 430 23.79 24.71 13.25
N LEU A 431 23.97 24.85 11.92
CA LEU A 431 24.69 23.89 11.07
C LEU A 431 25.80 24.54 10.21
N THR A 432 26.41 25.62 10.71
CA THR A 432 27.65 26.17 10.14
C THR A 432 28.86 25.49 10.76
N PHE A 433 29.73 24.90 9.94
CA PHE A 433 30.93 24.19 10.40
C PHE A 433 32.21 24.83 9.86
N SER A 434 33.34 24.60 10.53
CA SER A 434 34.63 25.12 10.07
C SER A 434 35.10 24.40 8.80
N LYS A 435 35.82 25.13 7.92
CA LYS A 435 36.59 24.53 6.82
C LYS A 435 37.53 23.43 7.33
N ASP A 436 38.14 23.63 8.49
CA ASP A 436 38.96 22.61 9.15
C ASP A 436 38.18 21.32 9.40
N TRP A 437 37.01 21.35 10.03
CA TRP A 437 36.21 20.13 10.23
C TRP A 437 35.80 19.49 8.88
N ARG A 438 35.43 20.31 7.89
CA ARG A 438 35.07 19.83 6.55
C ARG A 438 36.23 19.10 5.85
N PHE A 439 37.46 19.62 5.91
CA PHE A 439 38.62 18.98 5.25
C PHE A 439 39.29 17.92 6.13
N ASN A 440 39.60 18.25 7.39
CA ASN A 440 40.42 17.42 8.27
C ASN A 440 39.66 16.32 9.01
N THR A 441 38.32 16.38 9.08
CA THR A 441 37.47 15.35 9.70
C THR A 441 36.57 14.66 8.66
N LEU A 442 35.63 15.39 8.06
CA LEU A 442 34.69 14.80 7.08
C LEU A 442 35.40 14.39 5.78
N GLY A 443 36.25 15.27 5.24
CA GLY A 443 36.95 15.10 3.96
C GLY A 443 38.05 14.03 3.94
N LYS A 444 38.41 13.45 5.11
CA LYS A 444 39.36 12.34 5.25
C LYS A 444 38.70 10.96 5.33
N ILE A 445 37.38 10.87 5.29
CA ILE A 445 36.70 9.57 5.17
C ILE A 445 37.09 8.94 3.83
N ASP A 446 37.70 7.75 3.87
CA ASP A 446 38.23 7.08 2.68
C ASP A 446 37.14 6.35 1.87
N THR A 447 36.13 7.09 1.42
CA THR A 447 35.09 6.58 0.52
C THR A 447 35.06 7.35 -0.80
N GLU A 448 34.66 6.65 -1.87
CA GLU A 448 34.54 7.21 -3.22
C GLU A 448 33.65 8.46 -3.23
N ILE A 449 32.53 8.42 -2.50
CA ILE A 449 31.59 9.55 -2.36
C ILE A 449 32.28 10.81 -1.81
N ILE A 450 33.11 10.68 -0.77
CA ILE A 450 33.80 11.83 -0.16
C ILE A 450 34.94 12.33 -1.05
N LYS A 451 35.66 11.44 -1.75
CA LYS A 451 36.68 11.83 -2.74
C LYS A 451 36.10 12.68 -3.85
N GLU A 452 34.91 12.32 -4.36
CA GLU A 452 34.21 13.08 -5.39
C GLU A 452 33.59 14.37 -4.83
N GLN A 453 32.99 14.35 -3.63
CA GLN A 453 32.48 15.57 -2.99
C GLN A 453 33.60 16.59 -2.72
N ASN A 454 34.82 16.15 -2.40
CA ASN A 454 36.00 17.01 -2.29
C ASN A 454 36.38 17.69 -3.62
N LYS A 455 36.08 17.08 -4.79
CA LYS A 455 36.25 17.74 -6.10
C LYS A 455 35.11 18.72 -6.38
N TYR A 456 33.86 18.27 -6.20
CA TYR A 456 32.67 19.02 -6.60
C TYR A 456 32.50 20.33 -5.82
N GLU A 457 32.84 20.34 -4.53
CA GLU A 457 32.70 21.54 -3.68
C GLU A 457 33.85 22.56 -3.86
N ARG A 458 34.92 22.25 -4.62
CA ARG A 458 36.19 23.01 -4.58
C ARG A 458 36.05 24.52 -4.87
N ILE A 459 35.29 24.89 -5.90
CA ILE A 459 35.13 26.30 -6.32
C ILE A 459 34.32 27.11 -5.29
N ALA A 460 33.23 26.55 -4.77
CA ALA A 460 32.45 27.18 -3.69
C ALA A 460 33.29 27.29 -2.41
N LEU A 461 34.03 26.23 -2.05
CA LEU A 461 34.92 26.20 -0.88
C LEU A 461 36.13 27.13 -0.98
N GLU A 462 36.56 27.58 -2.16
CA GLU A 462 37.58 28.63 -2.25
C GLU A 462 37.06 29.97 -1.70
N ASN A 463 35.78 30.27 -1.93
CA ASN A 463 35.18 31.58 -1.66
C ASN A 463 34.49 31.73 -0.28
N GLU A 464 34.20 30.63 0.41
CA GLU A 464 33.53 30.64 1.73
C GLU A 464 34.49 30.54 2.93
N GLU A 465 34.18 31.20 4.05
CA GLU A 465 34.96 31.03 5.31
C GLU A 465 34.57 29.76 6.09
N THR A 466 33.37 29.22 5.81
CA THR A 466 32.76 28.10 6.55
C THR A 466 32.15 27.09 5.58
N TRP A 467 31.81 25.89 6.06
CA TRP A 467 31.08 24.90 5.27
C TRP A 467 29.65 24.74 5.79
N GLN A 468 28.71 24.71 4.84
CA GLN A 468 27.30 24.47 5.04
C GLN A 468 26.79 23.51 3.95
N ALA A 469 25.83 22.66 4.29
CA ALA A 469 25.22 21.71 3.36
C ALA A 469 23.69 21.78 3.48
N LEU A 470 23.09 22.79 2.83
CA LEU A 470 21.67 23.15 3.01
C LEU A 470 20.71 21.99 2.65
N ASP A 471 20.86 21.44 1.44
CA ASP A 471 19.97 20.38 0.95
C ASP A 471 20.24 19.04 1.66
N PRO A 472 21.50 18.59 1.85
CA PRO A 472 21.79 17.39 2.66
C PRO A 472 21.30 17.50 4.11
N ALA A 473 21.33 18.69 4.71
CA ALA A 473 20.74 18.90 6.04
C ALA A 473 19.23 18.73 6.02
N THR A 474 18.54 19.30 5.03
CA THR A 474 17.08 19.13 4.87
C THR A 474 16.70 17.65 4.72
N VAL A 475 17.43 16.89 3.91
CA VAL A 475 17.25 15.43 3.77
C VAL A 475 17.56 14.69 5.08
N ALA A 476 18.60 15.09 5.81
CA ALA A 476 18.96 14.50 7.10
C ALA A 476 17.88 14.71 8.17
N LEU A 477 17.28 15.90 8.27
CA LEU A 477 16.22 16.18 9.24
C LEU A 477 14.93 15.39 8.93
N TYR A 478 14.66 15.09 7.65
CA TYR A 478 13.59 14.18 7.26
C TYR A 478 13.91 12.71 7.60
N LEU A 479 15.14 12.25 7.33
CA LEU A 479 15.60 10.90 7.69
C LEU A 479 15.70 10.66 9.20
N ARG A 480 16.01 11.71 9.97
CA ARG A 480 16.24 11.71 11.41
C ARG A 480 15.58 12.93 12.08
N PRO A 481 14.25 12.92 12.28
CA PRO A 481 13.55 14.01 12.97
C PRO A 481 14.04 14.26 14.40
N ASP A 482 14.73 13.30 15.02
CA ASP A 482 15.33 13.44 16.35
C ASP A 482 16.62 14.29 16.37
N LEU A 483 17.14 14.72 15.21
CA LEU A 483 18.17 15.77 15.09
C LEU A 483 17.60 17.18 15.38
N VAL A 484 16.29 17.38 15.16
CA VAL A 484 15.63 18.64 15.49
C VAL A 484 15.42 18.73 17.00
N ALA A 485 15.88 19.83 17.59
CA ALA A 485 15.69 20.15 19.00
C ALA A 485 14.35 20.86 19.25
N GLU A 486 13.93 21.74 18.33
CA GLU A 486 12.66 22.48 18.41
C GLU A 486 11.98 22.58 17.03
N TYR A 487 10.69 22.25 16.97
CA TYR A 487 9.80 22.60 15.87
C TYR A 487 8.89 23.76 16.28
N LYS A 488 8.70 24.74 15.39
CA LYS A 488 7.70 25.81 15.54
C LYS A 488 6.63 25.74 14.47
N TYR A 489 5.52 26.42 14.71
CA TYR A 489 4.40 26.55 13.79
C TYR A 489 4.21 28.03 13.42
N SER A 490 3.86 28.30 12.17
CA SER A 490 3.79 29.69 11.69
C SER A 490 2.85 29.86 10.49
N LYS A 491 2.25 31.05 10.39
CA LYS A 491 1.42 31.45 9.25
C LYS A 491 2.28 32.11 8.18
N HIS A 492 2.06 31.73 6.93
CA HIS A 492 3.09 31.68 5.92
C HIS A 492 2.57 32.05 4.50
N ASP A 493 3.39 32.82 3.77
CA ASP A 493 3.17 33.57 2.52
C ASP A 493 4.44 34.35 2.04
N VAL A 494 4.65 34.52 0.73
CA VAL A 494 5.77 35.31 0.14
C VAL A 494 5.31 36.67 -0.43
N TYR A 495 6.18 37.68 -0.50
CA TYR A 495 5.93 38.90 -1.28
C TYR A 495 6.19 38.63 -2.77
N VAL A 496 5.15 38.70 -3.60
CA VAL A 496 5.28 38.49 -5.06
C VAL A 496 5.64 39.76 -5.85
N CYS A 497 5.52 40.96 -5.26
CA CYS A 497 5.67 42.23 -5.97
C CYS A 497 6.27 43.35 -5.11
N GLY A 498 6.71 44.43 -5.77
CA GLY A 498 7.38 45.58 -5.18
C GLY A 498 8.81 45.29 -4.70
N ASP A 499 9.42 46.25 -4.00
CA ASP A 499 10.81 46.19 -3.52
C ASP A 499 11.12 45.03 -2.57
N LYS A 500 10.07 44.34 -2.10
CA LYS A 500 10.15 43.16 -1.24
C LYS A 500 9.97 41.85 -2.00
N ARG A 501 9.90 41.84 -3.34
CA ARG A 501 9.68 40.62 -4.14
C ARG A 501 10.66 39.51 -3.75
N GLY A 502 10.15 38.31 -3.53
CA GLY A 502 10.90 37.14 -3.07
C GLY A 502 11.15 37.09 -1.56
N ILE A 503 11.01 38.20 -0.82
CA ILE A 503 11.06 38.15 0.65
C ILE A 503 9.83 37.39 1.12
N MET A 504 10.05 36.31 1.87
CA MET A 504 8.96 35.66 2.59
C MET A 504 8.69 36.45 3.88
N LYS A 505 7.45 36.55 4.35
CA LYS A 505 7.16 37.27 5.63
C LYS A 505 7.61 36.36 6.83
N HIS A 506 6.96 36.35 7.99
CA HIS A 506 6.75 35.14 8.87
C HIS A 506 6.15 35.52 10.22
N ASP A 507 5.26 34.68 10.72
CA ASP A 507 4.31 35.04 11.79
C ASP A 507 4.08 33.78 12.66
N PHE A 508 4.86 33.58 13.71
CA PHE A 508 4.76 32.37 14.55
C PHE A 508 3.40 32.33 15.28
N VAL A 509 2.69 31.21 15.19
CA VAL A 509 1.31 31.03 15.70
C VAL A 509 1.08 29.59 16.18
N GLU A 510 -0.04 29.35 16.84
CA GLU A 510 -0.54 28.01 17.19
C GLU A 510 -0.72 27.14 15.93
N LYS A 511 -0.59 25.81 16.07
CA LYS A 511 -0.57 24.87 14.92
C LYS A 511 -1.81 25.00 14.05
N GLU A 512 -2.95 25.23 14.68
CA GLU A 512 -4.29 25.32 14.09
C GLU A 512 -4.47 26.57 13.21
N LYS A 513 -3.57 27.55 13.36
CA LYS A 513 -3.53 28.83 12.62
C LYS A 513 -2.34 28.90 11.66
N ALA A 514 -1.44 27.93 11.73
CA ALA A 514 -0.28 27.78 10.87
C ALA A 514 -0.61 26.98 9.62
N ASN A 515 0.01 27.34 8.50
CA ASN A 515 0.05 26.50 7.31
C ASN A 515 1.34 25.67 7.22
N VAL A 516 2.32 25.86 8.12
CA VAL A 516 3.61 25.16 8.06
C VAL A 516 4.13 24.69 9.42
N ARG A 517 5.08 23.74 9.37
CA ARG A 517 6.03 23.48 10.45
C ARG A 517 7.42 24.00 10.06
N VAL A 518 8.14 24.58 11.01
CA VAL A 518 9.51 25.06 10.86
C VAL A 518 10.42 24.21 11.73
N ALA A 519 11.47 23.62 11.16
CA ALA A 519 12.58 23.06 11.94
C ALA A 519 13.42 24.24 12.47
N TYR A 520 13.23 24.60 13.74
CA TYR A 520 13.68 25.88 14.28
C TYR A 520 15.04 25.81 14.97
N ALA A 521 15.32 24.73 15.71
CA ALA A 521 16.63 24.49 16.31
C ALA A 521 17.11 23.08 16.01
N VAL A 522 18.40 22.91 15.71
CA VAL A 522 19.00 21.64 15.32
C VAL A 522 20.22 21.35 16.17
N LYS A 523 20.45 20.07 16.48
CA LYS A 523 21.60 19.61 17.25
C LYS A 523 22.81 19.43 16.33
N ALA A 524 23.72 20.40 16.33
CA ALA A 524 24.92 20.40 15.52
C ALA A 524 25.75 19.11 15.67
N GLU A 525 26.00 18.69 16.92
CA GLU A 525 26.82 17.51 17.26
C GLU A 525 26.18 16.19 16.76
N ASP A 526 24.89 15.96 17.05
CA ASP A 526 24.14 14.79 16.57
C ASP A 526 24.14 14.76 15.01
N TYR A 527 24.10 15.91 14.34
CA TYR A 527 24.15 16.03 12.88
C TYR A 527 25.56 15.74 12.32
N GLN A 528 26.62 16.26 12.93
CA GLN A 528 28.00 15.89 12.55
C GLN A 528 28.23 14.38 12.69
N VAL A 529 27.81 13.80 13.81
CA VAL A 529 27.88 12.35 14.04
C VAL A 529 27.03 11.60 13.01
N PHE A 530 25.85 12.11 12.63
CA PHE A 530 25.06 11.52 11.55
C PHE A 530 25.81 11.53 10.20
N LEU A 531 26.39 12.66 9.79
CA LEU A 531 27.16 12.74 8.54
C LEU A 531 28.34 11.76 8.52
N LEU A 532 29.14 11.71 9.60
CA LEU A 532 30.28 10.79 9.68
C LEU A 532 29.84 9.31 9.59
N ASN A 533 28.71 8.95 10.20
CA ASN A 533 28.14 7.60 10.09
C ASN A 533 27.59 7.29 8.70
N VAL A 534 27.01 8.27 7.99
CA VAL A 534 26.49 8.10 6.63
C VAL A 534 27.62 7.93 5.62
N PHE A 535 28.58 8.85 5.59
CA PHE A 535 29.67 8.81 4.61
C PHE A 535 30.72 7.74 4.93
N GLY A 536 30.87 7.35 6.20
CA GLY A 536 31.68 6.22 6.64
C GLY A 536 30.96 4.87 6.58
N ALA A 537 29.70 4.78 6.12
CA ALA A 537 28.92 3.55 6.16
C ALA A 537 29.56 2.38 5.40
N GLU A 538 30.19 2.64 4.25
CA GLU A 538 30.86 1.59 3.45
C GLU A 538 32.09 0.98 4.15
N LEU A 539 32.72 1.71 5.07
CA LEU A 539 33.88 1.26 5.86
C LEU A 539 33.46 0.44 7.09
N ASN A 540 32.24 0.66 7.58
CA ASN A 540 31.70 0.01 8.78
C ASN A 540 30.87 -1.26 8.48
N ASP A 541 30.79 -1.71 7.23
CA ASP A 541 30.08 -2.93 6.85
C ASP A 541 30.96 -4.20 7.04
N PRO A 542 30.67 -5.06 8.04
CA PRO A 542 31.45 -6.28 8.26
C PRO A 542 31.36 -7.27 7.10
N ALA A 543 30.37 -7.17 6.19
CA ALA A 543 30.28 -8.01 5.00
C ALA A 543 31.41 -7.74 3.97
N ARG A 544 31.99 -6.53 3.96
CA ARG A 544 33.13 -6.17 3.08
C ARG A 544 34.50 -6.42 3.70
N SER A 545 34.62 -6.38 5.03
CA SER A 545 35.89 -6.65 5.74
C SER A 545 36.52 -8.04 5.47
N LYS A 546 35.80 -8.94 4.81
CA LYS A 546 36.26 -10.28 4.39
C LYS A 546 36.65 -10.37 2.90
N LYS A 547 36.83 -9.23 2.22
CA LYS A 547 37.23 -9.12 0.79
C LYS A 547 38.31 -8.06 0.52
N ALA A 548 39.00 -7.62 1.58
CA ALA A 548 40.27 -6.89 1.50
C ALA A 548 41.40 -7.87 1.83
#